data_AF-A0A942DNQ2-F1
#
_entry.id   AF-A0A942DNQ2-F1
#
_cell.length_a   1.000
_cell.length_b   1.000
_cell.length_c   1.000
_cell.angle_alpha   90.00
_cell.angle_beta   90.00
_cell.angle_gamma   90.00
#
_symmetry.space_group_name_H-M   'P 1'
#
loop_
_entity.id
_entity.type
_entity.pdbx_description
1 polymer ?
#
loop_
_entity_poly.entity_id
_entity_poly.type
_entity_poly.pdbx_seq_one_letter_code
_entity_poly.pdbx_strand_id
1 'polypeptide(L)'
;MAQKSDGYRKFLLDELRRRERNNPAYSLRAFARDLNVSASRLSEVFSGKCGISRKRALDFSKKLRLTSEDEAIFIDMVDLEHTRSQLSRKWAEERLRAKLLDAKALREEELSALSEWYYLPLIELLQTSNVASTPEFIATRLGITPEQATKAIETLLEMNLVAWREGRLVPAQPDRSITPTIPTPALREHNKRYLQMAGNAIESKPLPERDFSTMIMAIDKSKMELAKERIRTFRRELMKELEALPNKDAVYCLSMGFFEVTETAK
;
A
#
# COMPACT_ATOMS: atom_id res chain seq x y z
N MET A 1 -0.66 -12.55 -14.91
CA MET A 1 -0.78 -11.21 -15.52
C MET A 1 -2.17 -10.65 -15.23
N ALA A 2 -2.30 -9.68 -14.33
CA ALA A 2 -3.54 -8.93 -14.16
C ALA A 2 -3.19 -7.48 -13.76
N GLN A 3 -3.27 -6.58 -14.72
CA GLN A 3 -3.15 -5.13 -14.51
C GLN A 3 -4.33 -4.65 -13.64
N LYS A 4 -4.01 -4.11 -12.45
CA LYS A 4 -4.93 -3.37 -11.57
C LYS A 4 -4.94 -1.89 -11.98
N SER A 5 -5.40 -1.60 -13.20
CA SER A 5 -5.64 -0.23 -13.69
C SER A 5 -6.85 -0.16 -14.64
N ASP A 6 -7.92 -0.88 -14.31
CA ASP A 6 -9.17 -0.84 -15.07
C ASP A 6 -10.27 -0.33 -14.12
N GLY A 7 -10.98 0.73 -14.51
CA GLY A 7 -11.89 1.50 -13.64
C GLY A 7 -13.08 0.73 -13.05
N TYR A 8 -14.01 1.44 -12.39
CA TYR A 8 -15.12 0.82 -11.62
C TYR A 8 -16.00 -0.16 -12.41
N ARG A 9 -16.01 -0.07 -13.75
CA ARG A 9 -16.71 -1.04 -14.63
C ARG A 9 -16.12 -2.44 -14.52
N LYS A 10 -14.79 -2.57 -14.47
CA LYS A 10 -14.15 -3.88 -14.28
C LYS A 10 -14.47 -4.44 -12.92
N PHE A 11 -14.46 -3.62 -11.87
CA PHE A 11 -14.87 -4.01 -10.53
C PHE A 11 -16.26 -4.68 -10.54
N LEU A 12 -17.24 -4.05 -11.21
CA LEU A 12 -18.59 -4.60 -11.34
C LEU A 12 -18.65 -5.87 -12.21
N LEU A 13 -17.85 -5.95 -13.27
CA LEU A 13 -17.75 -7.15 -14.13
C LEU A 13 -17.12 -8.33 -13.40
N ASP A 14 -16.09 -8.09 -12.59
CA ASP A 14 -15.43 -9.13 -11.80
C ASP A 14 -16.37 -9.66 -10.71
N GLU A 15 -17.16 -8.78 -10.10
CA GLU A 15 -18.21 -9.19 -9.15
C GLU A 15 -19.33 -9.99 -9.83
N LEU A 16 -19.77 -9.60 -11.04
CA LEU A 16 -20.70 -10.39 -11.84
C LEU A 16 -20.14 -11.80 -12.11
N ARG A 17 -18.91 -11.88 -12.64
CA ARG A 17 -18.23 -13.16 -12.94
C ARG A 17 -18.03 -14.01 -11.69
N ARG A 18 -17.81 -13.41 -10.52
CA ARG A 18 -17.73 -14.13 -9.25
C ARG A 18 -19.05 -14.81 -8.91
N ARG A 19 -20.18 -14.11 -9.08
CA ARG A 19 -21.51 -14.67 -8.85
C ARG A 19 -21.91 -15.72 -9.88
N GLU A 20 -21.54 -15.53 -11.14
CA GLU A 20 -21.71 -16.53 -12.22
C GLU A 20 -20.93 -17.82 -11.94
N ARG A 21 -19.71 -17.72 -11.40
CA ARG A 21 -18.94 -18.91 -10.97
C ARG A 21 -19.60 -19.68 -9.84
N ASN A 22 -20.22 -18.97 -8.89
CA ASN A 22 -20.90 -19.60 -7.75
C ASN A 22 -22.29 -20.14 -8.14
N ASN A 23 -22.91 -19.57 -9.16
CA ASN A 23 -24.21 -19.99 -9.68
C ASN A 23 -24.23 -19.79 -11.21
N PRO A 24 -24.02 -20.85 -12.00
CA PRO A 24 -24.01 -20.76 -13.47
C PRO A 24 -25.31 -20.23 -14.10
N ALA A 25 -26.43 -20.25 -13.39
CA ALA A 25 -27.70 -19.66 -13.85
C ALA A 25 -27.81 -18.15 -13.54
N TYR A 26 -26.85 -17.61 -12.79
CA TYR A 26 -26.78 -16.17 -12.52
C TYR A 26 -26.47 -15.43 -13.83
N SER A 27 -27.18 -14.35 -14.09
CA SER A 27 -27.10 -13.62 -15.36
C SER A 27 -27.02 -12.11 -15.13
N LEU A 28 -26.67 -11.38 -16.20
CA LEU A 28 -26.71 -9.92 -16.20
C LEU A 28 -28.06 -9.36 -15.72
N ARG A 29 -29.18 -10.01 -16.07
CA ARG A 29 -30.53 -9.59 -15.62
C ARG A 29 -30.72 -9.79 -14.13
N ALA A 30 -30.20 -10.89 -13.57
CA ALA A 30 -30.22 -11.13 -12.13
C ALA A 30 -29.36 -10.10 -11.39
N PHE A 31 -28.18 -9.76 -11.93
CA PHE A 31 -27.32 -8.74 -11.34
C PHE A 31 -27.93 -7.34 -11.37
N ALA A 32 -28.58 -6.98 -12.48
CA ALA A 32 -29.30 -5.71 -12.60
C ALA A 32 -30.45 -5.61 -11.58
N ARG A 33 -31.22 -6.70 -11.41
CA ARG A 33 -32.27 -6.79 -10.38
C ARG A 33 -31.68 -6.58 -8.98
N ASP A 34 -30.59 -7.26 -8.66
CA ASP A 34 -29.96 -7.16 -7.33
C ASP A 34 -29.39 -5.76 -7.06
N LEU A 35 -28.94 -5.04 -8.10
CA LEU A 35 -28.51 -3.64 -8.04
C LEU A 35 -29.68 -2.63 -8.10
N ASN A 36 -30.91 -3.10 -8.32
CA ASN A 36 -32.12 -2.30 -8.57
C ASN A 36 -31.97 -1.32 -9.75
N VAL A 37 -31.49 -1.84 -10.88
CA VAL A 37 -31.41 -1.10 -12.16
C VAL A 37 -31.93 -1.96 -13.30
N SER A 38 -32.32 -1.35 -14.42
CA SER A 38 -32.70 -2.12 -15.60
C SER A 38 -31.48 -2.81 -16.22
N ALA A 39 -31.68 -3.99 -16.81
CA ALA A 39 -30.62 -4.73 -17.49
C ALA A 39 -30.01 -3.90 -18.65
N SER A 40 -30.85 -3.14 -19.38
CA SER A 40 -30.39 -2.22 -20.41
C SER A 40 -29.46 -1.15 -19.85
N ARG A 41 -29.81 -0.54 -18.70
CA ARG A 41 -28.98 0.48 -18.07
C ARG A 41 -27.65 -0.09 -17.58
N LEU A 42 -27.65 -1.29 -16.99
CA LEU A 42 -26.41 -1.92 -16.54
C LEU A 42 -25.51 -2.32 -17.71
N SER A 43 -26.09 -2.77 -18.83
CA SER A 43 -25.38 -3.05 -20.07
C SER A 43 -24.76 -1.77 -20.66
N GLU A 44 -25.49 -0.65 -20.67
CA GLU A 44 -24.95 0.66 -21.08
C GLU A 44 -23.77 1.09 -20.19
N VAL A 45 -23.85 0.86 -18.88
CA VAL A 45 -22.74 1.15 -17.96
C VAL A 45 -21.50 0.32 -18.33
N PHE A 46 -21.64 -0.98 -18.57
CA PHE A 46 -20.52 -1.85 -18.94
C PHE A 46 -19.93 -1.52 -20.31
N SER A 47 -20.76 -1.11 -21.27
CA SER A 47 -20.31 -0.67 -22.59
C SER A 47 -19.74 0.75 -22.61
N GLY A 48 -19.75 1.47 -21.48
CA GLY A 48 -19.24 2.85 -21.40
C GLY A 48 -20.17 3.92 -21.95
N LYS A 49 -21.33 3.55 -22.51
CA LYS A 49 -22.33 4.48 -23.06
C LYS A 49 -22.95 5.39 -22.00
N CYS A 50 -22.98 4.96 -20.74
CA CYS A 50 -23.37 5.82 -19.63
C CYS A 50 -22.51 5.57 -18.37
N GLY A 51 -22.42 6.59 -17.52
CA GLY A 51 -21.77 6.51 -16.21
C GLY A 51 -22.74 6.26 -15.06
N ILE A 52 -22.19 6.04 -13.86
CA ILE A 52 -22.93 6.06 -12.60
C ILE A 52 -22.52 7.26 -11.75
N SER A 53 -23.48 7.85 -11.04
CA SER A 53 -23.19 8.94 -10.10
C SER A 53 -22.64 8.40 -8.77
N ARG A 54 -21.96 9.24 -8.00
CA ARG A 54 -21.50 8.90 -6.63
C ARG A 54 -22.63 8.36 -5.74
N LYS A 55 -23.83 8.95 -5.82
CA LYS A 55 -25.02 8.46 -5.10
C LYS A 55 -25.38 7.03 -5.49
N ARG A 56 -25.37 6.72 -6.79
CA ARG A 56 -25.61 5.35 -7.27
C ARG A 56 -24.48 4.40 -6.89
N ALA A 57 -23.24 4.87 -6.85
CA ALA A 57 -22.11 4.08 -6.38
C ALA A 57 -22.27 3.66 -4.90
N LEU A 58 -22.72 4.59 -4.04
CA LEU A 58 -23.08 4.31 -2.64
C LEU A 58 -24.26 3.32 -2.50
N ASP A 59 -25.26 3.41 -3.37
CA ASP A 59 -26.37 2.45 -3.34
C ASP A 59 -25.92 1.06 -3.80
N PHE A 60 -25.00 1.00 -4.77
CA PHE A 60 -24.42 -0.24 -5.28
C PHE A 60 -23.51 -0.88 -4.24
N SER A 61 -22.63 -0.13 -3.56
CA SER A 61 -21.74 -0.67 -2.53
C SER A 61 -22.50 -1.42 -1.44
N LYS A 62 -23.60 -0.83 -0.95
CA LYS A 62 -24.49 -1.44 0.06
C LYS A 62 -25.15 -2.73 -0.42
N LYS A 63 -25.67 -2.75 -1.65
CA LYS A 63 -26.33 -3.94 -2.24
C LYS A 63 -25.35 -5.06 -2.55
N LEU A 64 -24.14 -4.70 -2.93
CA LEU A 64 -23.04 -5.64 -3.12
C LEU A 64 -22.44 -6.12 -1.79
N ARG A 65 -22.82 -5.49 -0.67
CA ARG A 65 -22.29 -5.76 0.67
C ARG A 65 -20.77 -5.63 0.71
N LEU A 66 -20.26 -4.59 0.07
CA LEU A 66 -18.83 -4.30 0.07
C LEU A 66 -18.35 -4.02 1.50
N THR A 67 -17.09 -4.37 1.77
CA THR A 67 -16.40 -3.92 2.98
C THR A 67 -16.23 -2.40 2.96
N SER A 68 -16.02 -1.77 4.12
CA SER A 68 -15.78 -0.32 4.20
C SER A 68 -14.62 0.13 3.32
N GLU A 69 -13.63 -0.75 3.14
CA GLU A 69 -12.45 -0.48 2.30
C GLU A 69 -12.79 -0.54 0.81
N ASP A 70 -13.45 -1.63 0.36
CA ASP A 70 -13.87 -1.84 -1.02
C ASP A 70 -14.91 -0.81 -1.46
N GLU A 71 -15.81 -0.41 -0.56
CA GLU A 71 -16.78 0.65 -0.81
C GLU A 71 -16.08 1.97 -1.15
N ALA A 72 -15.10 2.36 -0.34
CA ALA A 72 -14.35 3.59 -0.58
C ALA A 72 -13.53 3.50 -1.88
N ILE A 73 -12.93 2.35 -2.21
CA ILE A 73 -12.23 2.13 -3.49
C ILE A 73 -13.21 2.28 -4.67
N PHE A 74 -14.36 1.61 -4.59
CA PHE A 74 -15.39 1.64 -5.63
C PHE A 74 -15.90 3.06 -5.89
N ILE A 75 -16.17 3.81 -4.84
CA ILE A 75 -16.62 5.20 -4.94
C ILE A 75 -15.54 6.10 -5.54
N ASP A 76 -14.28 5.95 -5.11
CA ASP A 76 -13.19 6.76 -5.64
C ASP A 76 -12.95 6.46 -7.13
N MET A 77 -13.10 5.21 -7.57
CA MET A 77 -13.03 4.87 -9.01
C MET A 77 -14.14 5.52 -9.83
N VAL A 78 -15.35 5.65 -9.27
CA VAL A 78 -16.47 6.33 -9.92
C VAL A 78 -16.21 7.84 -10.00
N ASP A 79 -15.73 8.43 -8.92
CA ASP A 79 -15.44 9.87 -8.86
C ASP A 79 -14.32 10.25 -9.83
N LEU A 80 -13.27 9.42 -9.95
CA LEU A 80 -12.16 9.65 -10.88
C LEU A 80 -12.67 9.87 -12.32
N GLU A 81 -13.63 9.05 -12.74
CA GLU A 81 -14.18 9.13 -14.09
C GLU A 81 -15.29 10.18 -14.27
N HIS A 82 -16.20 10.32 -13.31
CA HIS A 82 -17.49 11.01 -13.52
C HIS A 82 -17.68 12.29 -12.71
N THR A 83 -16.77 12.64 -11.79
CA THR A 83 -16.90 13.89 -11.05
C THR A 83 -16.69 15.11 -11.95
N ARG A 84 -17.43 16.19 -11.70
CA ARG A 84 -17.28 17.47 -12.44
C ARG A 84 -16.22 18.39 -11.83
N SER A 85 -15.87 18.17 -10.55
CA SER A 85 -14.91 18.99 -9.81
C SER A 85 -13.48 18.47 -10.02
N GLN A 86 -12.59 19.32 -10.56
CA GLN A 86 -11.17 18.96 -10.71
C GLN A 86 -10.51 18.63 -9.37
N LEU A 87 -10.86 19.35 -8.30
CA LEU A 87 -10.34 19.10 -6.96
C LEU A 87 -10.79 17.74 -6.42
N SER A 88 -12.08 17.39 -6.59
CA SER A 88 -12.60 16.10 -6.16
C SER A 88 -12.02 14.94 -6.97
N ARG A 89 -11.74 15.15 -8.26
CA ARG A 89 -11.04 14.17 -9.11
C ARG A 89 -9.63 13.92 -8.61
N LYS A 90 -8.88 14.99 -8.35
CA LYS A 90 -7.51 14.92 -7.81
C LYS A 90 -7.48 14.17 -6.48
N TRP A 91 -8.40 14.45 -5.56
CA TRP A 91 -8.46 13.71 -4.30
C TRP A 91 -8.86 12.24 -4.45
N ALA A 92 -9.75 11.90 -5.39
CA ALA A 92 -10.10 10.51 -5.67
C ALA A 92 -8.91 9.74 -6.26
N GLU A 93 -8.17 10.37 -7.17
CA GLU A 93 -6.93 9.84 -7.74
C GLU A 93 -5.88 9.59 -6.64
N GLU A 94 -5.68 10.56 -5.75
CA GLU A 94 -4.76 10.44 -4.63
C GLU A 94 -5.15 9.32 -3.65
N ARG A 95 -6.45 9.17 -3.33
CA ARG A 95 -6.93 8.09 -2.45
C ARG A 95 -6.78 6.71 -3.09
N LEU A 96 -7.09 6.56 -4.37
CA LEU A 96 -6.89 5.31 -5.09
C LEU A 96 -5.41 4.94 -5.16
N ARG A 97 -4.55 5.91 -5.46
CA ARG A 97 -3.11 5.72 -5.49
C ARG A 97 -2.57 5.29 -4.12
N ALA A 98 -3.01 5.93 -3.04
CA ALA A 98 -2.66 5.56 -1.66
C ALA A 98 -3.10 4.12 -1.30
N LYS A 99 -4.26 3.67 -1.81
CA LYS A 99 -4.71 2.29 -1.60
C LYS A 99 -4.02 1.26 -2.50
N LEU A 100 -3.63 1.66 -3.72
CA LEU A 100 -2.80 0.84 -4.60
C LEU A 100 -1.41 0.61 -4.00
N LEU A 101 -0.87 1.61 -3.30
CA LEU A 101 0.34 1.52 -2.48
C LEU A 101 0.18 0.47 -1.37
N ASP A 102 -0.94 0.50 -0.62
CA ASP A 102 -1.23 -0.51 0.43
C ASP A 102 -1.50 -1.92 -0.14
N ALA A 103 -2.16 -2.02 -1.30
CA ALA A 103 -2.61 -3.28 -1.90
C ALA A 103 -1.55 -3.98 -2.77
N LYS A 104 -0.40 -3.34 -3.02
CA LYS A 104 0.81 -3.93 -3.64
C LYS A 104 1.76 -4.53 -2.58
N ALA A 105 1.21 -5.03 -1.46
CA ALA A 105 1.96 -5.85 -0.52
C ALA A 105 2.75 -6.94 -1.26
N LEU A 106 4.06 -7.05 -0.96
CA LEU A 106 4.89 -8.13 -1.49
C LEU A 106 4.22 -9.46 -1.19
N ARG A 107 4.20 -10.38 -2.17
CA ARG A 107 3.82 -11.76 -1.92
C ARG A 107 4.77 -12.35 -0.88
N GLU A 108 4.34 -13.39 -0.16
CA GLU A 108 5.17 -14.02 0.88
C GLU A 108 6.54 -14.45 0.35
N GLU A 109 6.60 -14.95 -0.89
CA GLU A 109 7.84 -15.35 -1.54
C GLU A 109 8.76 -14.15 -1.81
N GLU A 110 8.19 -13.01 -2.23
CA GLU A 110 8.94 -11.78 -2.47
C GLU A 110 9.45 -11.19 -1.14
N LEU A 111 8.66 -11.25 -0.06
CA LEU A 111 9.08 -10.80 1.26
C LEU A 111 10.15 -11.72 1.86
N SER A 112 10.06 -13.03 1.62
CA SER A 112 11.08 -13.98 2.04
C SER A 112 12.39 -13.77 1.28
N ALA A 113 12.34 -13.38 0.01
CA ALA A 113 13.52 -13.03 -0.78
C ALA A 113 14.19 -11.74 -0.26
N LEU A 114 13.40 -10.83 0.33
CA LEU A 114 13.87 -9.61 1.00
C LEU A 114 13.96 -9.78 2.52
N SER A 115 14.43 -10.94 2.98
CA SER A 115 14.55 -11.26 4.41
C SER A 115 15.52 -10.35 5.16
N GLU A 116 16.50 -9.79 4.45
CA GLU A 116 17.49 -8.88 5.04
C GLU A 116 16.96 -7.45 5.17
N TRP A 117 17.35 -6.77 6.25
CA TRP A 117 16.78 -5.46 6.61
C TRP A 117 17.15 -4.37 5.60
N TYR A 118 18.31 -4.50 4.93
CA TYR A 118 18.91 -3.45 4.11
C TYR A 118 18.29 -3.31 2.71
N TYR A 119 17.40 -4.21 2.28
CA TYR A 119 16.80 -4.15 0.94
C TYR A 119 15.92 -2.91 0.72
N LEU A 120 15.01 -2.61 1.66
CA LEU A 120 14.13 -1.44 1.52
C LEU A 120 14.90 -0.11 1.69
N PRO A 121 15.79 0.04 2.71
CA PRO A 121 16.60 1.23 2.85
C PRO A 121 17.51 1.49 1.64
N LEU A 122 17.98 0.44 0.96
CA LEU A 122 18.75 0.59 -0.28
C LEU A 122 17.90 1.24 -1.38
N ILE A 123 16.66 0.77 -1.60
CA ILE A 123 15.75 1.36 -2.60
C ILE A 123 15.50 2.84 -2.29
N GLU A 124 15.26 3.18 -1.02
CA GLU A 124 15.06 4.57 -0.61
C GLU A 124 16.33 5.42 -0.71
N LEU A 125 17.50 4.84 -0.43
CA LEU A 125 18.79 5.52 -0.57
C LEU A 125 19.03 5.97 -2.03
N LEU A 126 18.58 5.19 -3.01
CA LEU A 126 18.66 5.56 -4.43
C LEU A 126 17.82 6.79 -4.81
N GLN A 127 16.90 7.22 -3.95
CA GLN A 127 16.10 8.43 -4.13
C GLN A 127 16.72 9.66 -3.45
N THR A 128 17.80 9.48 -2.69
CA THR A 128 18.47 10.60 -2.02
C THR A 128 19.37 11.38 -2.97
N SER A 129 19.52 12.68 -2.70
CA SER A 129 20.47 13.57 -3.35
C SER A 129 21.89 13.04 -3.14
N ASN A 130 22.74 13.16 -4.17
CA ASN A 130 24.15 12.73 -4.16
C ASN A 130 24.37 11.21 -3.98
N VAL A 131 23.44 10.38 -4.42
CA VAL A 131 23.64 8.92 -4.40
C VAL A 131 24.59 8.47 -5.52
N ALA A 132 25.59 7.66 -5.18
CA ALA A 132 26.35 6.87 -6.14
C ALA A 132 25.80 5.45 -6.19
N SER A 133 25.67 4.90 -7.40
CA SER A 133 25.10 3.55 -7.63
C SER A 133 26.12 2.42 -7.45
N THR A 134 27.20 2.66 -6.70
CA THR A 134 28.27 1.66 -6.51
C THR A 134 28.04 0.85 -5.22
N PRO A 135 28.42 -0.43 -5.19
CA PRO A 135 28.33 -1.25 -3.99
C PRO A 135 29.04 -0.65 -2.78
N GLU A 136 30.20 -0.02 -2.97
CA GLU A 136 31.01 0.56 -1.89
C GLU A 136 30.30 1.74 -1.21
N PHE A 137 29.65 2.59 -2.02
CA PHE A 137 28.89 3.72 -1.51
C PHE A 137 27.68 3.23 -0.70
N ILE A 138 26.91 2.29 -1.26
CA ILE A 138 25.74 1.71 -0.60
C ILE A 138 26.13 1.00 0.70
N ALA A 139 27.21 0.20 0.66
CA ALA A 139 27.75 -0.49 1.82
C ALA A 139 28.09 0.48 2.95
N THR A 140 28.81 1.54 2.63
CA THR A 140 29.19 2.59 3.60
C THR A 140 27.95 3.28 4.18
N ARG A 141 27.00 3.68 3.34
CA ARG A 141 25.81 4.42 3.76
C ARG A 141 24.85 3.59 4.62
N LEU A 142 24.77 2.29 4.38
CA LEU A 142 23.91 1.38 5.14
C LEU A 142 24.63 0.65 6.28
N GLY A 143 25.96 0.76 6.38
CA GLY A 143 26.72 0.01 7.38
C GLY A 143 26.70 -1.51 7.15
N ILE A 144 26.72 -1.93 5.89
CA ILE A 144 26.79 -3.34 5.45
C ILE A 144 28.11 -3.58 4.70
N THR A 145 28.45 -4.84 4.38
CA THR A 145 29.66 -5.12 3.59
C THR A 145 29.46 -4.84 2.10
N PRO A 146 30.53 -4.56 1.33
CA PRO A 146 30.45 -4.43 -0.13
C PRO A 146 29.83 -5.66 -0.81
N GLU A 147 30.11 -6.86 -0.32
CA GLU A 147 29.54 -8.11 -0.84
C GLU A 147 28.03 -8.18 -0.60
N GLN A 148 27.57 -7.75 0.58
CA GLN A 148 26.13 -7.64 0.88
C GLN A 148 25.46 -6.62 -0.04
N ALA A 149 26.09 -5.46 -0.28
CA ALA A 149 25.56 -4.44 -1.17
C ALA A 149 25.47 -4.94 -2.63
N THR A 150 26.51 -5.61 -3.13
CA THR A 150 26.52 -6.21 -4.48
C THR A 150 25.38 -7.22 -4.63
N LYS A 151 25.28 -8.19 -3.71
CA LYS A 151 24.21 -9.19 -3.72
C LYS A 151 22.83 -8.56 -3.60
N ALA A 152 22.70 -7.49 -2.82
CA ALA A 152 21.44 -6.77 -2.68
C ALA A 152 21.01 -6.13 -4.00
N ILE A 153 21.92 -5.45 -4.69
CA ILE A 153 21.66 -4.84 -6.00
C ILE A 153 21.23 -5.89 -7.02
N GLU A 154 21.96 -7.02 -7.12
CA GLU A 154 21.63 -8.13 -8.02
C GLU A 154 20.23 -8.68 -7.76
N THR A 155 19.92 -8.98 -6.50
CA THR A 155 18.59 -9.49 -6.09
C THR A 155 17.49 -8.49 -6.46
N LEU A 156 17.70 -7.20 -6.19
CA LEU A 156 16.71 -6.17 -6.48
C LEU A 156 16.52 -5.96 -8.00
N LEU A 157 17.56 -6.15 -8.81
CA LEU A 157 17.46 -6.13 -10.27
C LEU A 157 16.64 -7.33 -10.78
N GLU A 158 16.94 -8.54 -10.30
CA GLU A 158 16.21 -9.78 -10.66
C GLU A 158 14.71 -9.68 -10.32
N MET A 159 14.40 -9.09 -9.17
CA MET A 159 13.02 -8.87 -8.72
C MET A 159 12.33 -7.68 -9.42
N ASN A 160 13.00 -6.99 -10.35
CA ASN A 160 12.51 -5.76 -10.99
C ASN A 160 12.10 -4.71 -9.94
N LEU A 161 12.85 -4.63 -8.85
CA LEU A 161 12.70 -3.64 -7.78
C LEU A 161 13.45 -2.34 -8.10
N VAL A 162 14.62 -2.48 -8.73
CA VAL A 162 15.46 -1.40 -9.25
C VAL A 162 15.81 -1.65 -10.72
N ALA A 163 16.29 -0.63 -11.42
CA ALA A 163 16.71 -0.72 -12.81
C ALA A 163 17.84 0.26 -13.12
N TRP A 164 18.67 -0.07 -14.12
CA TRP A 164 19.65 0.86 -14.66
C TRP A 164 18.99 1.84 -15.64
N ARG A 165 19.19 3.14 -15.41
CA ARG A 165 18.74 4.24 -16.27
C ARG A 165 19.88 5.25 -16.40
N GLU A 166 20.32 5.52 -17.62
CA GLU A 166 21.38 6.51 -17.88
C GLU A 166 22.64 6.32 -17.02
N GLY A 167 23.05 5.06 -16.81
CA GLY A 167 24.23 4.71 -16.01
C GLY A 167 24.02 4.82 -14.49
N ARG A 168 22.80 5.06 -14.01
CA ARG A 168 22.44 5.10 -12.59
C ARG A 168 21.45 4.01 -12.23
N LEU A 169 21.60 3.45 -11.04
CA LEU A 169 20.62 2.54 -10.45
C LEU A 169 19.50 3.38 -9.84
N VAL A 170 18.27 3.13 -10.27
CA VAL A 170 17.08 3.84 -9.80
C VAL A 170 15.97 2.85 -9.42
N PRO A 171 15.03 3.23 -8.54
CA PRO A 171 13.84 2.41 -8.30
C PRO A 171 13.09 2.14 -9.62
N ALA A 172 12.74 0.89 -9.87
CA ALA A 172 12.05 0.51 -11.11
C ALA A 172 10.59 0.99 -11.14
N GLN A 173 10.01 1.27 -9.97
CA GLN A 173 8.66 1.80 -9.81
C GLN A 173 8.66 2.92 -8.76
N PRO A 174 8.18 4.14 -9.09
CA PRO A 174 8.17 5.29 -8.19
C PRO A 174 7.06 5.23 -7.12
N ASP A 175 6.25 4.16 -7.08
CA ASP A 175 5.06 4.01 -6.23
C ASP A 175 5.20 2.83 -5.24
N ARG A 176 6.39 2.58 -4.69
CA ARG A 176 6.60 1.42 -3.79
C ARG A 176 6.70 1.81 -2.33
N SER A 177 5.54 2.02 -1.69
CA SER A 177 5.42 1.76 -0.26
C SER A 177 5.19 0.26 -0.07
N ILE A 178 6.22 -0.45 0.41
CA ILE A 178 6.11 -1.88 0.70
C ILE A 178 5.56 -2.01 2.13
N THR A 179 4.24 -2.18 2.26
CA THR A 179 3.61 -2.53 3.54
C THR A 179 2.96 -3.92 3.44
N PRO A 180 3.59 -4.96 4.00
CA PRO A 180 3.00 -6.28 4.03
C PRO A 180 1.80 -6.29 4.99
N THR A 181 0.66 -6.82 4.54
CA THR A 181 -0.61 -6.82 5.30
C THR A 181 -0.99 -8.18 5.89
N ILE A 182 -0.27 -9.26 5.53
CA ILE A 182 -0.49 -10.62 6.05
C ILE A 182 0.68 -11.02 6.96
N PRO A 183 0.42 -11.45 8.21
CA PRO A 183 1.48 -11.86 9.14
C PRO A 183 2.12 -13.20 8.73
N THR A 184 3.16 -13.13 7.91
CA THR A 184 4.03 -14.26 7.56
C THR A 184 5.19 -14.38 8.56
N PRO A 185 5.85 -15.55 8.68
CA PRO A 185 7.09 -15.67 9.45
C PRO A 185 8.15 -14.65 9.02
N ALA A 186 8.32 -14.46 7.70
CA ALA A 186 9.22 -13.47 7.13
C ALA A 186 8.87 -12.04 7.56
N LEU A 187 7.58 -11.68 7.57
CA LEU A 187 7.14 -10.36 8.04
C LEU A 187 7.42 -10.14 9.53
N ARG A 188 7.19 -11.17 10.36
CA ARG A 188 7.48 -11.07 11.79
C ARG A 188 8.96 -10.84 12.04
N GLU A 189 9.82 -11.56 11.33
CA GLU A 189 11.27 -11.41 11.45
C GLU A 189 11.74 -10.04 10.95
N HIS A 190 11.22 -9.60 9.81
CA HIS A 190 11.48 -8.28 9.26
C HIS A 190 11.09 -7.16 10.24
N ASN A 191 9.89 -7.22 10.82
CA ASN A 191 9.43 -6.24 11.81
C ASN A 191 10.31 -6.27 13.08
N LYS A 192 10.71 -7.46 13.56
CA LYS A 192 11.61 -7.59 14.72
C LYS A 192 12.96 -6.93 14.46
N ARG A 193 13.55 -7.14 13.27
CA ARG A 193 14.83 -6.51 12.91
C ARG A 193 14.75 -4.99 12.94
N TYR A 194 13.68 -4.39 12.40
CA TYR A 194 13.50 -2.94 12.50
C TYR A 194 13.25 -2.45 13.92
N LEU A 195 12.53 -3.19 14.75
CA LEU A 195 12.37 -2.84 16.17
C LEU A 195 13.70 -2.93 16.93
N GLN A 196 14.56 -3.90 16.60
CA GLN A 196 15.92 -3.97 17.15
C GLN A 196 16.77 -2.78 16.68
N MET A 197 16.71 -2.40 15.41
CA MET A 197 17.38 -1.19 14.90
C MET A 197 16.88 0.07 15.62
N ALA A 198 15.57 0.16 15.86
CA ALA A 198 14.98 1.26 16.62
C ALA A 198 15.52 1.28 18.06
N GLY A 199 15.58 0.13 18.74
CA GLY A 199 16.24 0.00 20.04
C GLY A 199 17.69 0.51 20.04
N ASN A 200 18.49 0.07 19.07
CA ASN A 200 19.88 0.51 18.94
C ASN A 200 20.01 2.01 18.63
N ALA A 201 19.05 2.59 17.90
CA ALA A 201 19.04 4.01 17.57
C ALA A 201 18.80 4.90 18.80
N ILE A 202 18.14 4.40 19.85
CA ILE A 202 17.99 5.12 21.12
C ILE A 202 19.36 5.47 21.71
N GLU A 203 20.32 4.56 21.62
CA GLU A 203 21.67 4.73 22.16
C GLU A 203 22.61 5.41 21.17
N SER A 204 22.53 5.06 19.89
CA SER A 204 23.52 5.45 18.86
C SER A 204 23.22 6.74 18.11
N LYS A 205 21.97 7.24 18.11
CA LYS A 205 21.57 8.46 17.39
C LYS A 205 21.32 9.64 18.33
N PRO A 206 21.76 10.86 17.99
CA PRO A 206 21.50 12.05 18.79
C PRO A 206 20.03 12.47 18.72
N LEU A 207 19.53 13.20 19.73
CA LEU A 207 18.11 13.60 19.83
C LEU A 207 17.54 14.29 18.57
N PRO A 208 18.25 15.18 17.85
CA PRO A 208 17.71 15.80 16.64
C PRO A 208 17.47 14.82 15.47
N GLU A 209 18.10 13.64 15.51
CA GLU A 209 18.01 12.61 14.45
C GLU A 209 17.07 11.47 14.83
N ARG A 210 16.42 11.53 16.00
CA ARG A 210 15.50 10.47 16.46
C ARG A 210 14.32 11.03 17.24
N ASP A 211 13.17 10.40 17.05
CA ASP A 211 12.00 10.62 17.89
C ASP A 211 11.51 9.28 18.45
N PHE A 212 11.44 9.17 19.77
CA PHE A 212 10.98 7.97 20.47
C PHE A 212 9.96 8.39 21.51
N SER A 213 8.72 7.95 21.31
CA SER A 213 7.61 8.18 22.23
C SER A 213 6.93 6.86 22.57
N THR A 214 6.56 6.70 23.84
CA THR A 214 5.80 5.55 24.34
C THR A 214 4.55 6.05 25.03
N MET A 215 3.40 5.48 24.66
CA MET A 215 2.12 5.76 25.28
C MET A 215 1.51 4.47 25.82
N ILE A 216 0.95 4.52 27.03
CA ILE A 216 0.27 3.40 27.68
C ILE A 216 -1.14 3.87 28.02
N MET A 217 -2.15 3.10 27.63
CA MET A 217 -3.54 3.47 27.86
C MET A 217 -4.42 2.23 28.02
N ALA A 218 -5.50 2.34 28.79
CA ALA A 218 -6.58 1.37 28.78
C ALA A 218 -7.54 1.70 27.62
N ILE A 219 -7.91 0.70 26.83
CA ILE A 219 -8.87 0.85 25.71
C ILE A 219 -9.99 -0.18 25.80
N ASP A 220 -11.11 0.13 25.17
CA ASP A 220 -12.08 -0.88 24.75
C ASP A 220 -11.45 -1.72 23.60
N LYS A 221 -11.12 -2.99 23.90
CA LYS A 221 -10.52 -3.93 22.93
C LYS A 221 -11.39 -4.10 21.68
N SER A 222 -12.71 -3.89 21.77
CA SER A 222 -13.61 -3.91 20.61
C SER A 222 -13.32 -2.78 19.61
N LYS A 223 -12.55 -1.76 19.99
CA LYS A 223 -12.16 -0.61 19.14
C LYS A 223 -10.77 -0.77 18.52
N MET A 224 -10.16 -1.95 18.60
CA MET A 224 -8.82 -2.22 18.04
C MET A 224 -8.70 -1.82 16.55
N GLU A 225 -9.72 -2.10 15.73
CA GLU A 225 -9.70 -1.73 14.30
C GLU A 225 -9.73 -0.21 14.07
N LEU A 226 -10.39 0.55 14.94
CA LEU A 226 -10.34 2.01 14.89
C LEU A 226 -8.91 2.53 15.11
N ALA A 227 -8.21 2.00 16.11
CA ALA A 227 -6.82 2.37 16.38
C ALA A 227 -5.89 2.02 15.21
N LYS A 228 -6.01 0.81 14.67
CA LYS A 228 -5.24 0.37 13.48
C LYS A 228 -5.46 1.29 12.29
N GLU A 229 -6.71 1.66 12.01
CA GLU A 229 -7.03 2.53 10.87
C GLU A 229 -6.46 3.95 11.03
N ARG A 230 -6.52 4.50 12.26
CA ARG A 230 -5.90 5.80 12.57
C ARG A 230 -4.38 5.76 12.37
N ILE A 231 -3.72 4.71 12.86
CA ILE A 231 -2.27 4.53 12.71
C ILE A 231 -1.88 4.37 11.24
N ARG A 232 -2.62 3.55 10.48
CA ARG A 232 -2.39 3.39 9.02
C ARG A 232 -2.54 4.71 8.29
N THR A 233 -3.59 5.47 8.59
CA THR A 233 -3.84 6.77 7.96
C THR A 233 -2.72 7.75 8.26
N PHE A 234 -2.32 7.90 9.53
CA PHE A 234 -1.19 8.73 9.94
C PHE A 234 0.09 8.37 9.18
N ARG A 235 0.45 7.08 9.13
CA ARG A 235 1.66 6.61 8.43
C ARG A 235 1.64 7.00 6.94
N ARG A 236 0.49 6.85 6.28
CA ARG A 236 0.32 7.21 4.86
C ARG A 236 0.44 8.70 4.62
N GLU A 237 -0.23 9.49 5.46
CA GLU A 237 -0.22 10.96 5.35
C GLU A 237 1.20 11.49 5.55
N LEU A 238 1.90 11.03 6.59
CA LEU A 238 3.28 11.42 6.87
C LEU A 238 4.24 11.05 5.73
N MET A 239 4.16 9.81 5.22
CA MET A 239 4.98 9.36 4.10
C MET A 239 4.76 10.24 2.86
N LYS A 240 3.49 10.51 2.51
CA LYS A 240 3.15 11.37 1.38
C LYS A 240 3.69 12.78 1.53
N GLU A 241 3.59 13.36 2.74
CA GLU A 241 4.08 14.71 3.02
C GLU A 241 5.58 14.81 2.84
N LEU A 242 6.35 13.87 3.41
CA LEU A 242 7.81 13.90 3.37
C LEU A 242 8.37 13.50 1.99
N GLU A 243 7.79 12.50 1.32
CA GLU A 243 8.26 12.06 0.00
C GLU A 243 7.97 13.06 -1.12
N ALA A 244 6.98 13.95 -0.95
CA ALA A 244 6.66 15.00 -1.90
C ALA A 244 7.71 16.14 -1.91
N LEU A 245 8.57 16.21 -0.89
CA LEU A 245 9.60 17.22 -0.82
C LEU A 245 10.73 16.92 -1.83
N PRO A 246 11.24 17.93 -2.54
CA PRO A 246 12.23 17.73 -3.60
C PRO A 246 13.62 17.38 -3.06
N ASN A 247 13.94 17.82 -1.83
CA ASN A 247 15.22 17.55 -1.21
C ASN A 247 15.10 16.35 -0.28
N LYS A 248 15.67 15.22 -0.70
CA LYS A 248 15.75 13.97 0.07
C LYS A 248 17.22 13.68 0.32
N ASP A 249 17.73 13.80 1.54
CA ASP A 249 19.18 13.63 1.84
C ASP A 249 19.47 12.42 2.75
N ALA A 250 18.45 11.94 3.46
CA ALA A 250 18.55 10.82 4.39
C ALA A 250 17.36 9.86 4.28
N VAL A 251 17.61 8.61 4.69
CA VAL A 251 16.59 7.55 4.77
C VAL A 251 16.19 7.37 6.23
N TYR A 252 14.91 7.58 6.52
CA TYR A 252 14.35 7.38 7.85
C TYR A 252 13.45 6.15 7.88
N CYS A 253 13.48 5.42 8.99
CA CYS A 253 12.58 4.30 9.25
C CYS A 253 11.61 4.69 10.39
N LEU A 254 10.31 4.67 10.10
CA LEU A 254 9.27 4.78 11.12
C LEU A 254 8.71 3.38 11.42
N SER A 255 9.06 2.84 12.60
CA SER A 255 8.53 1.57 13.09
C SER A 255 7.63 1.81 14.30
N MET A 256 6.37 1.40 14.21
CA MET A 256 5.37 1.62 15.26
C MET A 256 4.70 0.30 15.65
N GLY A 257 4.52 0.09 16.95
CA GLY A 257 3.78 -1.06 17.51
C GLY A 257 2.56 -0.61 18.30
N PHE A 258 1.44 -1.30 18.13
CA PHE A 258 0.25 -1.16 18.98
C PHE A 258 -0.24 -2.56 19.37
N PHE A 259 -0.05 -2.93 20.62
CA PHE A 259 -0.30 -4.28 21.13
C PHE A 259 -0.78 -4.24 22.59
N GLU A 260 -1.45 -5.31 22.99
CA GLU A 260 -1.87 -5.49 24.39
C GLU A 260 -0.65 -5.85 25.23
N VAL A 261 -0.42 -5.11 26.32
CA VAL A 261 0.72 -5.32 27.23
C VAL A 261 0.40 -6.22 28.42
N THR A 262 -0.87 -6.56 28.62
CA THR A 262 -1.37 -7.39 29.71
C THR A 262 -1.80 -8.77 29.21
N GLU A 263 -1.61 -9.80 30.03
CA GLU A 263 -2.21 -11.11 29.80
C GLU A 263 -3.64 -11.15 30.33
N THR A 264 -4.49 -12.00 29.76
CA THR A 264 -5.80 -12.29 30.33
C THR A 264 -5.62 -13.13 31.58
N ALA A 265 -6.18 -12.70 32.71
CA ALA A 265 -6.22 -13.52 33.93
C ALA A 265 -6.91 -14.86 33.60
N LYS A 266 -6.27 -15.97 33.99
CA LYS A 266 -6.83 -17.32 33.85
C LYS A 266 -8.07 -17.51 34.72
#